data_AF-A0A1C7DW87-F1
#
_entry.id   AF-A0A1C7DW87-F1
#
_cell.length_a   1.000
_cell.length_b   1.000
_cell.length_c   1.000
_cell.angle_alpha   90.00
_cell.angle_beta   90.00
_cell.angle_gamma   90.00
#
_symmetry.space_group_name_H-M   'P 1'
#
loop_
_entity.id
_entity.type
_entity.pdbx_description
1 polymer ?
#
loop_
_entity_poly.entity_id
_entity_poly.type
_entity_poly.pdbx_seq_one_letter_code
_entity_poly.pdbx_strand_id
1 'polypeptide(L)'
;MFNLYSFRKKINALEKKVRQLEKQLTQIQQGEEWIEPEINDELRELLQKVKIVEAMKRTREEFGWSLLDAKQYVDRLKEDH
;
A
#
# COMPACT_ATOMS: atom_id res chain seq x y z
N MET A 1 3.76 4.75 32.33
CA MET A 1 4.65 5.29 31.26
C MET A 1 4.62 4.52 29.93
N PHE A 2 4.26 3.23 29.88
CA PHE A 2 4.25 2.44 28.63
C PHE A 2 3.22 2.90 27.57
N ASN A 3 2.09 3.47 27.99
CA ASN A 3 0.99 3.80 27.08
C ASN A 3 1.33 4.98 26.14
N LEU A 4 2.08 5.97 26.65
CA LEU A 4 2.47 7.18 25.92
C LEU A 4 3.39 6.87 24.73
N TYR A 5 4.29 5.90 24.89
CA TYR A 5 5.20 5.47 23.82
C TYR A 5 4.44 4.77 22.68
N SER A 6 3.48 3.90 23.01
CA SER A 6 2.65 3.22 22.00
C SER A 6 1.78 4.22 21.23
N PHE A 7 1.26 5.22 21.94
CA PHE A 7 0.45 6.28 21.35
C PHE A 7 1.27 7.14 20.39
N ARG A 8 2.50 7.50 20.78
CA ARG A 8 3.44 8.24 19.92
C ARG A 8 3.83 7.47 18.66
N LYS A 9 4.03 6.15 18.76
CA LYS A 9 4.27 5.30 17.58
C LYS A 9 3.06 5.29 16.63
N LYS A 10 1.85 5.17 17.16
CA LYS A 10 0.62 5.21 16.36
C LYS A 10 0.42 6.57 15.69
N ILE A 11 0.69 7.67 16.40
CA ILE A 11 0.64 9.03 15.84
C ILE A 11 1.64 9.16 14.69
N ASN A 12 2.91 8.77 14.89
CA ASN A 12 3.92 8.86 13.82
C ASN A 12 3.55 8.02 12.59
N ALA A 13 2.93 6.85 12.79
CA ALA A 13 2.42 6.03 11.69
C ALA A 13 1.24 6.70 10.98
N LEU A 14 0.33 7.34 11.74
CA LEU A 14 -0.79 8.10 11.20
C LEU A 14 -0.31 9.29 10.37
N GLU A 15 0.65 10.07 10.88
CA GLU A 15 1.22 11.20 10.16
C GLU A 15 1.89 10.80 8.85
N LYS A 16 2.59 9.65 8.83
CA LYS A 16 3.17 9.11 7.58
C LYS A 16 2.08 8.77 6.56
N LYS A 17 0.97 8.17 7.01
CA LYS A 17 -0.18 7.85 6.14
C LYS A 17 -0.85 9.13 5.62
N VAL A 18 -1.04 10.14 6.47
CA VAL A 18 -1.60 11.45 6.06
C VAL A 18 -0.73 12.11 4.98
N ARG A 19 0.60 12.18 5.19
CA ARG A 19 1.52 12.74 4.18
C ARG A 19 1.49 11.99 2.85
N GLN A 20 1.36 10.67 2.89
CA GLN A 20 1.25 9.86 1.67
C GLN A 20 -0.07 10.13 0.93
N LEU A 21 -1.18 10.27 1.67
CA LEU A 21 -2.48 10.64 1.09
C LEU A 21 -2.47 12.07 0.52
N GLU A 22 -1.85 13.04 1.20
CA GLU A 22 -1.68 14.40 0.69
C GLU A 22 -0.90 14.41 -0.64
N LYS A 23 0.16 13.59 -0.75
CA LYS A 23 0.92 13.42 -1.98
C LYS A 23 0.06 12.81 -3.11
N GLN A 24 -0.76 11.81 -2.77
CA GLN A 24 -1.69 11.19 -3.73
C GLN A 24 -2.78 12.17 -4.18
N LEU A 25 -3.34 12.97 -3.26
CA LEU A 25 -4.36 13.97 -3.57
C LEU A 25 -3.82 15.12 -4.42
N THR A 26 -2.60 15.59 -4.15
CA THR A 26 -1.96 16.63 -4.97
C THR A 26 -1.67 16.15 -6.39
N GLN A 27 -1.33 14.88 -6.56
CA GLN A 27 -1.13 14.27 -7.88
C GLN A 27 -2.46 14.16 -8.66
N ILE A 28 -3.55 13.76 -8.01
CA ILE A 28 -4.90 13.74 -8.60
C ILE A 28 -5.38 15.16 -8.97
N GLN A 29 -5.13 16.15 -8.12
CA GLN A 29 -5.56 17.54 -8.33
C GLN A 29 -4.87 18.22 -9.52
N GLN A 30 -3.70 17.75 -9.94
CA GLN A 30 -2.98 18.29 -11.09
C GLN A 30 -3.46 17.72 -12.43
N GLY A 31 -4.50 16.87 -12.43
CA GLY A 31 -5.04 16.29 -13.66
C GLY A 31 -4.12 15.25 -14.30
N GLU A 32 -3.08 14.82 -13.58
CA GLU A 32 -2.31 13.64 -13.95
C GLU A 32 -3.22 12.42 -13.76
N GLU A 33 -3.37 11.64 -14.82
CA GLU A 33 -3.95 10.31 -14.78
C GLU A 33 -3.27 9.55 -13.64
N TRP A 34 -4.05 8.91 -12.76
CA TRP A 34 -3.48 8.12 -11.67
C TRP A 34 -2.62 7.02 -12.29
N ILE A 35 -1.30 7.21 -12.29
CA ILE A 35 -0.36 6.21 -12.77
C ILE A 35 -0.29 5.15 -11.69
N GLU A 36 -1.03 4.07 -11.92
CA GLU A 36 -0.95 2.88 -11.10
C GLU A 36 0.51 2.40 -11.07
N PRO A 37 1.05 1.95 -9.91
CA PRO A 37 2.41 1.45 -9.85
C PRO A 37 2.64 0.33 -10.88
N GLU A 38 3.77 0.36 -11.61
CA GLU A 38 4.09 -0.62 -12.66
C GLU A 38 4.02 -2.08 -12.14
N ILE A 39 4.31 -2.30 -10.86
CA ILE A 39 4.22 -3.64 -10.25
C ILE A 39 2.79 -4.20 -10.24
N ASN A 40 1.76 -3.38 -10.40
CA ASN A 40 0.38 -3.84 -10.30
C ASN A 40 -0.01 -4.78 -11.43
N ASP A 41 0.55 -4.63 -12.63
CA ASP A 41 0.36 -5.59 -13.70
C ASP A 41 0.89 -6.99 -13.30
N GLU A 42 2.10 -7.03 -12.72
CA GLU A 42 2.69 -8.26 -12.18
C GLU A 42 1.82 -8.86 -11.05
N LEU A 43 1.32 -8.02 -10.14
CA LEU A 43 0.48 -8.47 -9.03
C LEU A 43 -0.86 -9.03 -9.52
N ARG A 44 -1.49 -8.40 -10.52
CA ARG A 44 -2.73 -8.89 -11.15
C ARG A 44 -2.51 -10.23 -11.84
N GLU A 45 -1.40 -10.41 -12.54
CA GLU A 45 -1.03 -11.73 -13.09
C GLU A 45 -0.87 -12.81 -12.02
N LEU A 46 -0.20 -12.49 -10.91
CA LEU A 46 -0.02 -13.41 -9.78
C LEU A 46 -1.37 -13.77 -9.15
N LEU A 47 -2.28 -12.80 -9.04
CA LEU A 47 -3.63 -13.02 -8.52
C LEU A 47 -4.46 -13.92 -9.43
N GLN A 48 -4.41 -13.73 -10.75
CA GLN A 48 -5.05 -14.62 -11.72
C GLN A 48 -4.53 -16.06 -11.63
N LYS A 49 -3.24 -16.22 -11.32
CA LYS A 49 -2.59 -17.52 -11.11
C LYS A 49 -2.82 -18.10 -9.70
N VAL A 50 -3.66 -17.46 -8.86
CA VAL A 50 -3.97 -17.84 -7.47
C VAL A 50 -2.72 -17.84 -6.56
N LYS A 51 -1.70 -17.03 -6.89
CA LYS A 51 -0.42 -16.93 -6.17
C LYS A 51 -0.37 -15.76 -5.18
N ILE A 52 -1.34 -15.72 -4.25
CA ILE A 52 -1.51 -14.55 -3.36
C ILE A 52 -0.33 -14.30 -2.42
N VAL A 53 0.36 -15.36 -1.96
CA VAL A 53 1.54 -15.24 -1.10
C VAL A 53 2.70 -14.59 -1.85
N GLU A 54 2.88 -14.94 -3.12
CA GLU A 54 3.93 -14.36 -3.96
C GLU A 54 3.62 -12.89 -4.28
N ALA A 55 2.36 -12.57 -4.58
CA ALA A 55 1.93 -11.18 -4.77
C ALA A 55 2.25 -10.33 -3.53
N MET A 56 1.88 -10.78 -2.33
CA MET A 56 2.22 -10.07 -1.08
C MET A 56 3.73 -9.93 -0.86
N LYS A 57 4.51 -10.92 -1.27
CA LYS A 57 5.98 -10.87 -1.15
C LYS A 57 6.56 -9.81 -2.08
N ARG A 58 6.16 -9.78 -3.35
CA ARG A 58 6.58 -8.79 -4.34
C ARG A 58 6.19 -7.37 -3.93
N THR A 59 4.97 -7.16 -3.42
CA THR A 59 4.53 -5.88 -2.84
C THR A 59 5.43 -5.42 -1.68
N ARG A 60 5.89 -6.34 -0.82
CA ARG A 60 6.80 -6.00 0.28
C ARG A 60 8.19 -5.61 -0.20
N GLU A 61 8.71 -6.32 -1.20
CA GLU A 61 10.02 -6.04 -1.80
C GLU A 61 10.05 -4.67 -2.47
N GLU A 62 8.99 -4.34 -3.21
CA GLU A 62 8.91 -3.09 -3.97
C GLU A 62 8.69 -1.87 -3.06
N PHE A 63 7.71 -1.95 -2.15
CA PHE A 63 7.30 -0.79 -1.37
C PHE A 63 7.94 -0.71 0.02
N GLY A 64 8.68 -1.75 0.45
CA GLY A 64 9.27 -1.84 1.79
C GLY A 64 8.22 -1.96 2.92
N TRP A 65 7.02 -2.45 2.59
CA TRP A 65 5.88 -2.43 3.49
C TRP A 65 5.86 -3.56 4.53
N SER A 66 5.04 -3.38 5.57
CA SER A 66 4.71 -4.45 6.50
C SER A 66 3.86 -5.53 5.83
N LEU A 67 3.77 -6.72 6.41
CA LEU A 67 2.97 -7.81 5.86
C LEU A 67 1.49 -7.46 5.81
N LEU A 68 1.01 -6.73 6.84
CA LEU A 68 -0.36 -6.26 6.91
C LEU A 68 -0.68 -5.28 5.77
N ASP A 69 0.19 -4.29 5.55
CA ASP A 69 -0.03 -3.29 4.51
C ASP A 69 0.02 -3.93 3.11
N ALA A 70 0.96 -4.86 2.87
CA ALA A 70 1.03 -5.61 1.62
C ALA A 70 -0.23 -6.47 1.38
N LYS A 71 -0.74 -7.15 2.41
CA LYS A 71 -2.00 -7.90 2.32
C LYS A 71 -3.17 -6.98 1.96
N GLN A 72 -3.32 -5.87 2.66
CA GLN A 72 -4.41 -4.91 2.40
C GLN A 72 -4.35 -4.29 1.01
N TYR A 73 -3.16 -4.21 0.42
CA TYR A 73 -2.97 -3.72 -0.93
C TYR A 73 -3.38 -4.77 -1.97
N VAL A 74 -2.87 -6.00 -1.81
CA VAL A 74 -3.19 -7.13 -2.69
C VAL A 74 -4.68 -7.49 -2.62
N ASP A 75 -5.29 -7.41 -1.44
CA ASP A 75 -6.72 -7.63 -1.26
C ASP A 75 -7.56 -6.59 -2.05
N ARG A 76 -7.16 -5.30 -2.05
CA ARG A 76 -7.81 -4.26 -2.86
C ARG A 76 -7.66 -4.49 -4.36
N LEU A 77 -6.45 -4.84 -4.81
CA LEU A 77 -6.21 -5.18 -6.22
C LEU A 77 -7.06 -6.36 -6.71
N LYS A 78 -7.41 -7.28 -5.80
CA LYS A 78 -8.30 -8.41 -6.10
C LYS A 78 -9.76 -7.98 -6.21
N GLU A 79 -10.19 -6.96 -5.48
CA GLU A 79 -11.56 -6.41 -5.50
C GLU A 79 -11.82 -5.51 -6.72
N ASP A 80 -10.77 -4.91 -7.30
CA ASP A 80 -10.83 -4.08 -8.51
C ASP A 80 -10.96 -4.91 -9.82
N HIS A 81 -11.38 -6.18 -9.75
CA HIS A 81 -11.53 -7.13 -10.86
C HIS A 81 -12.94 -7.71 -10.97
#